data_AF-A0A9E2ZJ35-F1
#
_entry.id   AF-A0A9E2ZJ35-F1
#
_cell.length_a   1.000
_cell.length_b   1.000
_cell.length_c   1.000
_cell.angle_alpha   90.00
_cell.angle_beta   90.00
_cell.angle_gamma   90.00
#
_symmetry.space_group_name_H-M   'P 1'
#
loop_
_entity.id
_entity.type
_entity.pdbx_description
1 polymer ?
#
loop_
_entity_poly.entity_id
_entity_poly.type
_entity_poly.pdbx_seq_one_letter_code
_entity_poly.pdbx_strand_id
1 'polypeptide(L)'
;MKATLALCCMSHSPLLNLPGPSQDLRDDIDGALTGAREFVREYDPELVVIFSPDHYNGFFYKLMPPFCIGTNATGVGDFGTQAGPLTVPSDLATDCASAVLESDVDVAISASMEVDHGTVQPLQTLFGDAAARPVIPIFINSVATPLGPVKRARALGAAVGRFAAGLNKRVLLLGSGGLSHDPPVPTLATAPPGTLDRIVYGRGMTSEQRQARQVAVMEAARNFADGQSRLAPLSPQWDGRFLDILDRGDLGELDGWSNQWITRQAGNSAHEIRTWIAAFAALATGGPYETLLRYYRAAPELLAGFAVRTAVGRRRR
;
A
#
# COMPACT_ATOMS: atom_id res chain seq x y z
N MET A 1 15.36 8.86 24.16
CA MET A 1 15.41 9.78 23.01
C MET A 1 14.00 9.85 22.42
N LYS A 2 13.62 10.90 21.68
CA LYS A 2 12.32 10.92 20.97
C LYS A 2 12.41 10.03 19.73
N ALA A 3 11.31 9.39 19.32
CA ALA A 3 11.27 8.64 18.06
C ALA A 3 11.72 9.54 16.91
N THR A 4 12.42 8.96 15.94
CA THR A 4 12.49 9.54 14.61
C THR A 4 11.49 8.80 13.74
N LEU A 5 10.80 9.56 12.89
CA LEU A 5 9.91 9.01 11.87
C LEU A 5 10.54 9.30 10.51
N ALA A 6 10.65 8.27 9.69
CA ALA A 6 10.94 8.35 8.28
C ALA A 6 9.84 7.64 7.51
N LEU A 7 9.72 7.94 6.24
CA LEU A 7 8.70 7.40 5.36
C LEU A 7 9.32 6.88 4.07
N CYS A 8 8.79 5.77 3.60
CA CYS A 8 8.95 5.31 2.22
C CYS A 8 7.56 4.94 1.70
N CYS A 9 7.11 5.55 0.62
CA CYS A 9 5.92 5.13 -0.10
C CYS A 9 6.32 4.64 -1.48
N MET A 10 5.74 3.53 -1.91
CA MET A 10 6.01 2.98 -3.24
C MET A 10 4.80 2.22 -3.80
N SER A 11 4.66 2.25 -5.11
CA SER A 11 3.71 1.39 -5.84
C SER A 11 4.10 -0.09 -5.71
N HIS A 12 3.12 -1.00 -5.74
CA HIS A 12 3.31 -2.45 -5.59
C HIS A 12 2.78 -3.29 -6.76
N SER A 13 2.86 -2.78 -8.00
CA SER A 13 2.33 -3.56 -9.14
C SER A 13 3.00 -4.95 -9.18
N PRO A 14 2.21 -6.05 -9.10
CA PRO A 14 2.77 -7.40 -9.11
C PRO A 14 3.50 -7.72 -10.42
N LEU A 15 3.22 -6.95 -11.48
CA LEU A 15 3.86 -7.05 -12.79
C LEU A 15 5.37 -6.78 -12.75
N LEU A 16 5.88 -6.08 -11.72
CA LEU A 16 7.33 -5.93 -11.52
C LEU A 16 8.04 -7.27 -11.27
N ASN A 17 7.36 -8.20 -10.61
CA ASN A 17 7.89 -9.53 -10.31
C ASN A 17 7.66 -10.53 -11.45
N LEU A 18 6.98 -10.10 -12.53
CA LEU A 18 6.63 -10.95 -13.65
C LEU A 18 7.40 -10.55 -14.92
N PRO A 19 7.53 -11.46 -15.90
CA PRO A 19 7.97 -11.10 -17.24
C PRO A 19 6.98 -10.13 -17.88
N GLY A 20 7.44 -9.21 -18.73
CA GLY A 20 6.54 -8.28 -19.44
C GLY A 20 7.15 -6.90 -19.64
N PRO A 21 7.41 -6.15 -18.57
CA PRO A 21 8.01 -4.81 -18.66
C PRO A 21 9.29 -4.79 -19.51
N SER A 22 9.43 -3.75 -20.32
CA SER A 22 10.59 -3.40 -21.14
C SER A 22 11.82 -3.17 -20.26
N GLN A 23 13.01 -3.41 -20.81
CA GLN A 23 14.24 -3.22 -20.06
C GLN A 23 14.41 -1.76 -19.62
N ASP A 24 14.09 -0.80 -20.50
CA ASP A 24 14.15 0.63 -20.17
C ASP A 24 13.26 1.00 -18.98
N LEU A 25 12.03 0.47 -18.93
CA LEU A 25 11.13 0.71 -17.80
C LEU A 25 11.62 0.04 -16.51
N ARG A 26 12.19 -1.17 -16.62
CA ARG A 26 12.79 -1.88 -15.49
C ARG A 26 13.96 -1.09 -14.92
N ASP A 27 14.89 -0.64 -15.76
CA ASP A 27 16.08 0.09 -15.36
C ASP A 27 15.72 1.44 -14.70
N ASP A 28 14.73 2.17 -15.24
CA ASP A 28 14.21 3.43 -14.69
C ASP A 28 13.64 3.22 -13.27
N ILE A 29 12.77 2.22 -13.11
CA ILE A 29 12.17 1.88 -11.81
C ILE A 29 13.21 1.34 -10.83
N ASP A 30 14.12 0.47 -11.27
CA ASP A 30 15.16 -0.11 -10.42
C ASP A 30 16.13 0.96 -9.89
N GLY A 31 16.38 2.03 -10.66
CA GLY A 31 17.09 3.21 -10.18
C GLY A 31 16.39 3.86 -8.99
N ALA A 32 15.09 4.10 -9.09
CA ALA A 32 14.29 4.66 -8.00
C ALA A 32 14.20 3.74 -6.77
N LEU A 33 14.02 2.43 -6.99
CA LEU A 33 13.98 1.43 -5.92
C LEU A 33 15.34 1.30 -5.23
N THR A 34 16.44 1.44 -5.97
CA THR A 34 17.79 1.47 -5.39
C THR A 34 17.96 2.67 -4.46
N GLY A 35 17.54 3.87 -4.87
CA GLY A 35 17.55 5.04 -3.99
C GLY A 35 16.70 4.85 -2.72
N ALA A 36 15.54 4.18 -2.84
CA ALA A 36 14.72 3.86 -1.67
C ALA A 36 15.38 2.83 -0.73
N ARG A 37 16.04 1.79 -1.28
CA ARG A 37 16.83 0.82 -0.51
C ARG A 37 17.97 1.49 0.24
N GLU A 38 18.71 2.39 -0.42
CA GLU A 38 19.80 3.14 0.19
C GLU A 38 19.31 4.02 1.34
N PHE A 39 18.22 4.76 1.12
CA PHE A 39 17.58 5.57 2.16
C PHE A 39 17.18 4.73 3.37
N VAL A 40 16.49 3.59 3.17
CA VAL A 40 16.05 2.71 4.26
C VAL A 40 17.23 2.08 4.98
N ARG A 41 18.28 1.68 4.26
CA ARG A 41 19.51 1.13 4.82
C ARG A 41 20.23 2.16 5.71
N GLU A 42 20.33 3.41 5.26
CA GLU A 42 20.94 4.50 6.02
C GLU A 42 20.12 4.89 7.26
N TYR A 43 18.80 4.88 7.13
CA TYR A 43 17.90 5.16 8.25
C TYR A 43 17.91 4.05 9.32
N ASP A 44 18.18 2.80 8.90
CA ASP A 44 18.27 1.59 9.74
C ASP A 44 17.09 1.45 10.73
N PRO A 45 15.86 1.21 10.24
CA PRO A 45 14.69 1.18 11.10
C PRO A 45 14.70 0.03 12.11
N GLU A 46 14.27 0.31 13.34
CA GLU A 46 14.06 -0.68 14.39
C GLU A 46 12.65 -1.28 14.35
N LEU A 47 11.73 -0.59 13.67
CA LEU A 47 10.35 -0.98 13.49
C LEU A 47 9.85 -0.44 12.14
N VAL A 48 9.12 -1.26 11.41
CA VAL A 48 8.35 -0.84 10.23
C VAL A 48 6.87 -0.87 10.56
N VAL A 49 6.15 0.20 10.23
CA VAL A 49 4.68 0.20 10.23
C VAL A 49 4.26 0.30 8.77
N ILE A 50 3.64 -0.75 8.24
CA ILE A 50 3.23 -0.82 6.84
C ILE A 50 1.72 -0.66 6.70
N PHE A 51 1.31 0.33 5.91
CA PHE A 51 -0.05 0.51 5.44
C PHE A 51 -0.16 -0.08 4.03
N SER A 52 -1.04 -1.05 3.85
CA SER A 52 -1.21 -1.78 2.61
C SER A 52 -2.69 -2.14 2.36
N PRO A 53 -3.11 -2.29 1.10
CA PRO A 53 -4.37 -2.96 0.78
C PRO A 53 -4.20 -4.49 0.82
N ASP A 54 -5.28 -5.20 0.50
CA ASP A 54 -5.31 -6.64 0.20
C ASP A 54 -6.19 -6.86 -1.02
N HIS A 55 -5.84 -7.86 -1.84
CA HIS A 55 -6.45 -8.13 -3.14
C HIS A 55 -7.31 -9.40 -3.12
N TYR A 56 -8.05 -9.59 -2.02
CA TYR A 56 -8.83 -10.77 -1.70
C TYR A 56 -7.97 -12.02 -1.52
N ASN A 57 -6.95 -11.90 -0.67
CA ASN A 57 -6.10 -12.98 -0.20
C ASN A 57 -6.28 -13.19 1.32
N GLY A 58 -6.26 -12.12 2.12
CA GLY A 58 -6.52 -12.15 3.56
C GLY A 58 -7.84 -11.49 3.99
N PHE A 59 -8.41 -10.61 3.17
CA PHE A 59 -9.64 -9.88 3.49
C PHE A 59 -10.71 -10.08 2.42
N PHE A 60 -11.95 -10.35 2.84
CA PHE A 60 -13.04 -10.78 1.95
C PHE A 60 -14.36 -10.11 2.33
N TYR A 61 -15.34 -10.12 1.42
CA TYR A 61 -16.70 -9.64 1.75
C TYR A 61 -17.40 -10.47 2.83
N LYS A 62 -16.87 -11.65 3.22
CA LYS A 62 -17.30 -12.39 4.41
C LYS A 62 -17.28 -11.49 5.65
N LEU A 63 -16.20 -10.72 5.80
CA LEU A 63 -16.05 -9.68 6.79
C LEU A 63 -14.94 -8.73 6.29
N MET A 64 -15.36 -7.54 5.85
CA MET A 64 -14.47 -6.53 5.29
C MET A 64 -14.44 -5.30 6.21
N PRO A 65 -13.45 -5.19 7.13
CA PRO A 65 -13.31 -3.99 7.93
C PRO A 65 -12.74 -2.84 7.08
N PRO A 66 -12.97 -1.56 7.43
CA PRO A 66 -12.27 -0.46 6.79
C PRO A 66 -10.77 -0.50 7.08
N PHE A 67 -10.38 -0.86 8.31
CA PHE A 67 -9.01 -0.93 8.79
C PHE A 67 -8.81 -2.19 9.65
N CYS A 68 -7.63 -2.80 9.58
CA CYS A 68 -7.26 -3.91 10.48
C CYS A 68 -5.78 -3.86 10.83
N ILE A 69 -5.44 -4.05 12.12
CA ILE A 69 -4.06 -4.18 12.60
C ILE A 69 -3.79 -5.67 12.87
N GLY A 70 -2.68 -6.17 12.36
CA GLY A 70 -2.26 -7.56 12.57
C GLY A 70 -1.35 -7.67 13.78
N THR A 71 -1.70 -8.51 14.75
CA THR A 71 -0.83 -8.87 15.88
C THR A 71 0.02 -10.11 15.59
N ASN A 72 -0.30 -10.81 14.50
CA ASN A 72 0.51 -11.84 13.87
C ASN A 72 0.16 -11.87 12.37
N ALA A 73 1.14 -12.12 11.50
CA ALA A 73 0.91 -12.10 10.06
C ALA A 73 1.78 -13.07 9.26
N THR A 74 1.24 -13.56 8.15
CA THR A 74 1.89 -14.50 7.23
C THR A 74 1.67 -14.06 5.78
N GLY A 75 2.76 -13.97 5.03
CA GLY A 75 2.73 -13.75 3.58
C GLY A 75 2.18 -14.97 2.83
N VAL A 76 1.25 -14.76 1.90
CA VAL A 76 0.61 -15.85 1.13
C VAL A 76 1.45 -16.37 -0.04
N GLY A 77 2.49 -15.62 -0.44
CA GLY A 77 3.36 -15.95 -1.56
C GLY A 77 2.73 -15.85 -2.95
N ASP A 78 1.89 -14.83 -3.18
CA ASP A 78 1.34 -14.55 -4.52
C ASP A 78 2.32 -13.73 -5.37
N PHE A 79 2.17 -13.79 -6.70
CA PHE A 79 2.98 -13.00 -7.66
C PHE A 79 4.50 -13.02 -7.42
N GLY A 80 5.04 -14.19 -7.00
CA GLY A 80 6.47 -14.36 -6.78
C GLY A 80 7.02 -13.72 -5.50
N THR A 81 6.16 -13.21 -4.61
CA THR A 81 6.60 -12.71 -3.30
C THR A 81 6.86 -13.85 -2.33
N GLN A 82 7.59 -13.55 -1.25
CA GLN A 82 7.87 -14.50 -0.17
C GLN A 82 6.59 -14.98 0.51
N ALA A 83 6.53 -16.28 0.77
CA ALA A 83 5.52 -16.88 1.65
C ALA A 83 6.12 -17.08 3.05
N GLY A 84 5.26 -17.10 4.06
CA GLY A 84 5.66 -17.44 5.44
C GLY A 84 5.52 -16.28 6.43
N PRO A 85 5.90 -16.51 7.69
CA PRO A 85 5.61 -15.58 8.77
C PRO A 85 6.38 -14.26 8.62
N LEU A 86 5.73 -13.16 8.95
CA LEU A 86 6.38 -11.88 9.19
C LEU A 86 6.79 -11.76 10.66
N THR A 87 7.83 -10.99 10.96
CA THR A 87 8.22 -10.70 12.35
C THR A 87 7.32 -9.60 12.93
N VAL A 88 6.17 -9.98 13.48
CA VAL A 88 5.24 -9.03 14.12
C VAL A 88 5.50 -8.93 15.63
N PRO A 89 5.82 -7.73 16.18
CA PRO A 89 5.91 -7.55 17.62
C PRO A 89 4.49 -7.47 18.23
N SER A 90 3.89 -8.62 18.53
CA SER A 90 2.47 -8.76 18.92
C SER A 90 2.00 -7.78 20.00
N ASP A 91 2.76 -7.62 21.09
CA ASP A 91 2.38 -6.72 22.19
C ASP A 91 2.36 -5.26 21.71
N LEU A 92 3.38 -4.85 20.95
CA LEU A 92 3.46 -3.49 20.41
C LEU A 92 2.38 -3.22 19.35
N ALA A 93 2.02 -4.23 18.55
CA ALA A 93 0.90 -4.15 17.61
C ALA A 93 -0.44 -4.01 18.35
N THR A 94 -0.60 -4.69 19.49
CA THR A 94 -1.77 -4.58 20.36
C THR A 94 -1.86 -3.19 21.00
N ASP A 95 -0.73 -2.65 21.50
CA ASP A 95 -0.67 -1.29 22.04
C ASP A 95 -0.99 -0.24 20.97
N CYS A 96 -0.51 -0.44 19.74
CA CYS A 96 -0.84 0.41 18.59
C CYS A 96 -2.35 0.45 18.35
N ALA A 97 -3.01 -0.73 18.37
CA ALA A 97 -4.44 -0.82 18.19
C ALA A 97 -5.23 -0.13 19.31
N SER A 98 -4.83 -0.31 20.56
CA SER A 98 -5.43 0.39 21.71
C SER A 98 -5.32 1.91 21.53
N ALA A 99 -4.14 2.43 21.17
CA ALA A 99 -3.93 3.85 20.94
C ALA A 99 -4.74 4.42 19.75
N VAL A 100 -4.98 3.61 18.72
CA VAL A 100 -5.84 3.98 17.58
C VAL A 100 -7.31 4.05 18.00
N LEU A 101 -7.79 3.09 18.79
CA LEU A 101 -9.15 3.09 19.34
C LEU A 101 -9.37 4.28 20.29
N GLU A 102 -8.40 4.58 21.17
CA GLU A 102 -8.41 5.76 22.05
C GLU A 102 -8.37 7.10 21.27
N SER A 103 -7.99 7.07 19.99
CA SER A 103 -7.99 8.22 19.09
C SER A 103 -9.28 8.35 18.25
N ASP A 104 -10.38 7.69 18.65
CA ASP A 104 -11.69 7.70 17.98
C ASP A 104 -11.66 7.14 16.53
N VAL A 105 -10.77 6.17 16.28
CA VAL A 105 -10.69 5.43 15.01
C VAL A 105 -10.95 3.95 15.26
N ASP A 106 -12.09 3.47 14.79
CA ASP A 106 -12.44 2.05 14.84
C ASP A 106 -11.49 1.22 13.96
N VAL A 107 -10.95 0.15 14.53
CA VAL A 107 -10.04 -0.78 13.84
C VAL A 107 -10.33 -2.22 14.26
N ALA A 108 -10.26 -3.15 13.32
CA ALA A 108 -10.31 -4.58 13.62
C ALA A 108 -8.92 -5.11 14.02
N ILE A 109 -8.88 -6.20 14.77
CA ILE A 109 -7.64 -6.93 15.08
C ILE A 109 -7.66 -8.29 14.41
N SER A 110 -6.53 -8.67 13.80
CA SER A 110 -6.30 -10.02 13.32
C SER A 110 -5.08 -10.64 14.00
N ALA A 111 -5.31 -11.72 14.75
CA ALA A 111 -4.27 -12.51 15.40
C ALA A 111 -3.67 -13.59 14.47
N SER A 112 -4.06 -13.59 13.20
CA SER A 112 -3.60 -14.51 12.17
C SER A 112 -3.80 -13.87 10.79
N MET A 113 -3.25 -12.67 10.59
CA MET A 113 -3.46 -11.91 9.37
C MET A 113 -2.74 -12.59 8.19
N GLU A 114 -3.46 -12.90 7.13
CA GLU A 114 -2.85 -13.24 5.85
C GLU A 114 -2.61 -11.94 5.08
N VAL A 115 -1.41 -11.77 4.52
CA VAL A 115 -1.04 -10.59 3.74
C VAL A 115 -0.49 -10.99 2.38
N ASP A 116 -0.83 -10.21 1.36
CA ASP A 116 -0.42 -10.47 -0.02
C ASP A 116 0.74 -9.58 -0.48
N HIS A 117 1.04 -9.65 -1.78
CA HIS A 117 2.06 -8.84 -2.42
C HIS A 117 1.98 -7.34 -2.11
N GLY A 118 0.80 -6.79 -1.85
CA GLY A 118 0.63 -5.39 -1.44
C GLY A 118 1.36 -5.06 -0.14
N THR A 119 1.59 -6.04 0.73
CA THR A 119 2.39 -5.92 1.96
C THR A 119 3.80 -6.47 1.77
N VAL A 120 3.93 -7.66 1.16
CA VAL A 120 5.19 -8.40 1.13
C VAL A 120 6.19 -7.82 0.12
N GLN A 121 5.74 -7.43 -1.07
CA GLN A 121 6.62 -6.91 -2.13
C GLN A 121 7.44 -5.68 -1.70
N PRO A 122 6.87 -4.63 -1.08
CA PRO A 122 7.67 -3.48 -0.66
C PRO A 122 8.66 -3.84 0.47
N LEU A 123 8.32 -4.75 1.38
CA LEU A 123 9.24 -5.22 2.42
C LEU A 123 10.43 -5.97 1.81
N GLN A 124 10.20 -6.92 0.91
CA GLN A 124 11.27 -7.62 0.21
C GLN A 124 12.12 -6.68 -0.64
N THR A 125 11.49 -5.73 -1.34
CA THR A 125 12.20 -4.78 -2.19
C THR A 125 13.17 -3.92 -1.38
N LEU A 126 12.75 -3.48 -0.20
CA LEU A 126 13.53 -2.58 0.66
C LEU A 126 14.59 -3.32 1.50
N PHE A 127 14.29 -4.54 1.95
CA PHE A 127 15.12 -5.26 2.93
C PHE A 127 15.75 -6.56 2.41
N GLY A 128 15.39 -7.03 1.23
CA GLY A 128 15.80 -8.32 0.68
C GLY A 128 15.03 -9.53 1.24
N ASP A 129 14.46 -9.40 2.43
CA ASP A 129 13.62 -10.41 3.10
C ASP A 129 12.48 -9.69 3.84
N ALA A 130 11.24 -10.16 3.64
CA ALA A 130 10.06 -9.55 4.25
C ALA A 130 10.04 -9.63 5.78
N ALA A 131 10.77 -10.60 6.37
CA ALA A 131 10.88 -10.81 7.81
C ALA A 131 12.15 -10.18 8.42
N ALA A 132 12.95 -9.45 7.64
CA ALA A 132 14.22 -8.89 8.11
C ALA A 132 14.09 -7.85 9.23
N ARG A 133 12.91 -7.24 9.41
CA ARG A 133 12.64 -6.22 10.43
C ARG A 133 11.34 -6.53 11.17
N PRO A 134 11.19 -6.09 12.43
CA PRO A 134 9.89 -6.06 13.08
C PRO A 134 8.90 -5.21 12.29
N VAL A 135 7.72 -5.75 11.97
CA VAL A 135 6.69 -5.12 11.14
C VAL A 135 5.35 -5.13 11.87
N ILE A 136 4.68 -3.98 11.95
CA ILE A 136 3.25 -3.89 12.29
C ILE A 136 2.47 -3.70 10.98
N PRO A 137 1.77 -4.75 10.49
CA PRO A 137 0.96 -4.65 9.29
C PRO A 137 -0.41 -4.02 9.60
N ILE A 138 -0.78 -3.03 8.79
CA ILE A 138 -2.04 -2.30 8.89
C ILE A 138 -2.73 -2.35 7.53
N PHE A 139 -3.77 -3.18 7.45
CA PHE A 139 -4.65 -3.25 6.29
C PHE A 139 -5.54 -2.00 6.22
N ILE A 140 -5.64 -1.42 5.01
CA ILE A 140 -6.63 -0.40 4.67
C ILE A 140 -7.44 -0.85 3.48
N ASN A 141 -8.76 -1.02 3.66
CA ASN A 141 -9.65 -1.36 2.57
C ASN A 141 -9.62 -0.26 1.50
N SER A 142 -9.10 -0.64 0.34
CA SER A 142 -8.97 0.21 -0.84
C SER A 142 -9.61 -0.43 -2.07
N VAL A 143 -10.22 -1.61 -1.91
CA VAL A 143 -10.66 -2.48 -3.00
C VAL A 143 -12.14 -2.78 -2.90
N ALA A 144 -12.61 -3.21 -1.73
CA ALA A 144 -13.96 -3.71 -1.55
C ALA A 144 -14.96 -2.58 -1.25
N THR A 145 -15.90 -2.35 -2.16
CA THR A 145 -16.93 -1.32 -2.02
C THR A 145 -18.08 -1.76 -1.10
N PRO A 146 -18.69 -0.84 -0.31
CA PRO A 146 -18.42 0.59 -0.25
C PRO A 146 -17.14 0.93 0.54
N LEU A 147 -16.42 1.96 0.08
CA LEU A 147 -15.22 2.45 0.75
C LEU A 147 -15.55 3.60 1.71
N GLY A 148 -14.77 3.71 2.79
CA GLY A 148 -14.84 4.86 3.69
C GLY A 148 -14.36 6.17 3.03
N PRO A 149 -14.72 7.34 3.58
CA PRO A 149 -14.19 8.63 3.14
C PRO A 149 -12.67 8.71 3.33
N VAL A 150 -11.97 9.39 2.41
CA VAL A 150 -10.50 9.54 2.43
C VAL A 150 -9.97 10.10 3.74
N LYS A 151 -10.68 11.08 4.34
CA LYS A 151 -10.32 11.68 5.63
C LYS A 151 -10.17 10.66 6.78
N ARG A 152 -10.81 9.48 6.70
CA ARG A 152 -10.66 8.42 7.71
C ARG A 152 -9.29 7.74 7.62
N ALA A 153 -8.71 7.58 6.42
CA ALA A 153 -7.34 7.07 6.27
C ALA A 153 -6.31 8.05 6.85
N ARG A 154 -6.54 9.36 6.66
CA ARG A 154 -5.73 10.42 7.29
C ARG A 154 -5.83 10.39 8.82
N ALA A 155 -7.04 10.18 9.37
CA ALA A 155 -7.26 10.04 10.80
C ALA A 155 -6.55 8.81 11.39
N LEU A 156 -6.65 7.65 10.73
CA LEU A 156 -5.90 6.44 11.08
C LEU A 156 -4.40 6.71 11.10
N GLY A 157 -3.85 7.28 10.02
CA GLY A 157 -2.44 7.62 9.92
C GLY A 157 -1.99 8.53 11.06
N ALA A 158 -2.75 9.59 11.36
CA ALA A 158 -2.44 10.49 12.46
C ALA A 158 -2.47 9.80 13.84
N ALA A 159 -3.38 8.85 14.07
CA ALA A 159 -3.42 8.08 15.32
C ALA A 159 -2.18 7.18 15.47
N VAL A 160 -1.87 6.41 14.42
CA VAL A 160 -0.69 5.54 14.37
C VAL A 160 0.61 6.35 14.49
N GLY A 161 0.68 7.51 13.83
CA GLY A 161 1.84 8.40 13.90
C GLY A 161 2.06 8.98 15.29
N ARG A 162 1.01 9.31 16.05
CA ARG A 162 1.13 9.77 17.44
C ARG A 162 1.67 8.66 18.34
N PHE A 163 1.14 7.44 18.18
CA PHE A 163 1.66 6.26 18.87
C PHE A 163 3.13 6.03 18.54
N ALA A 164 3.48 5.97 17.25
CA ALA A 164 4.85 5.73 16.77
C ALA A 164 5.84 6.81 17.24
N ALA A 165 5.43 8.09 17.26
CA ALA A 165 6.26 9.20 17.76
C ALA A 165 6.52 9.13 19.28
N GLY A 166 5.68 8.41 20.03
CA GLY A 166 5.88 8.12 21.44
C GLY A 166 6.90 7.02 21.70
N LEU A 167 7.27 6.24 20.69
CA LEU A 167 8.24 5.16 20.82
C LEU A 167 9.66 5.72 20.90
N ASN A 168 10.53 5.16 21.73
CA ASN A 168 11.97 5.47 21.68
C ASN A 168 12.66 4.59 20.62
N LYS A 169 12.20 4.68 19.36
CA LYS A 169 12.64 3.85 18.23
C LYS A 169 12.76 4.67 16.93
N ARG A 170 13.61 4.21 16.01
CA ARG A 170 13.58 4.63 14.60
C ARG A 170 12.46 3.87 13.88
N VAL A 171 11.35 4.54 13.63
CA VAL A 171 10.19 3.92 12.95
C VAL A 171 10.18 4.33 11.49
N LEU A 172 10.08 3.35 10.59
CA LEU A 172 9.81 3.56 9.16
C LEU A 172 8.31 3.37 8.90
N LEU A 173 7.68 4.41 8.36
CA LEU A 173 6.30 4.39 7.89
C LEU A 173 6.30 4.00 6.42
N LEU A 174 5.65 2.88 6.08
CA LEU A 174 5.63 2.35 4.72
C LEU A 174 4.21 2.43 4.16
N GLY A 175 4.02 3.16 3.06
CA GLY A 175 2.73 3.18 2.35
C GLY A 175 2.86 2.47 1.00
N SER A 176 2.00 1.48 0.77
CA SER A 176 2.07 0.63 -0.41
C SER A 176 0.86 0.79 -1.32
N GLY A 177 1.09 0.98 -2.63
CA GLY A 177 0.04 0.96 -3.67
C GLY A 177 -0.03 2.20 -4.54
N GLY A 178 -1.11 2.31 -5.30
CA GLY A 178 -1.37 3.43 -6.20
C GLY A 178 -0.45 3.49 -7.43
N LEU A 179 -0.48 4.55 -8.22
CA LEU A 179 -1.38 5.71 -8.15
C LEU A 179 -2.61 5.49 -9.03
N SER A 180 -2.80 6.26 -10.11
CA SER A 180 -3.88 5.99 -11.06
C SER A 180 -3.71 4.61 -11.71
N HIS A 181 -4.73 3.78 -11.57
CA HIS A 181 -4.82 2.45 -12.21
C HIS A 181 -6.22 1.85 -12.05
N ASP A 182 -6.55 0.96 -12.98
CA ASP A 182 -7.85 0.29 -13.01
C ASP A 182 -7.75 -1.16 -13.51
N PRO A 183 -6.92 -2.02 -12.88
CA PRO A 183 -6.90 -3.44 -13.22
C PRO A 183 -8.28 -4.07 -12.97
N PRO A 184 -8.61 -5.18 -13.66
CA PRO A 184 -9.89 -5.87 -13.50
C PRO A 184 -9.97 -6.54 -12.13
N VAL A 185 -10.32 -5.77 -11.10
CA VAL A 185 -10.59 -6.26 -9.76
C VAL A 185 -12.08 -6.60 -9.65
N PRO A 186 -12.44 -7.84 -9.32
CA PRO A 186 -13.85 -8.24 -9.28
C PRO A 186 -14.60 -7.55 -8.13
N THR A 187 -15.81 -7.07 -8.42
CA THR A 187 -16.71 -6.46 -7.43
C THR A 187 -17.92 -7.36 -7.20
N LEU A 188 -18.69 -7.15 -6.11
CA LEU A 188 -19.95 -7.87 -5.89
C LEU A 188 -20.94 -7.72 -7.06
N ALA A 189 -20.91 -6.58 -7.73
CA ALA A 189 -21.84 -6.29 -8.82
C ALA A 189 -21.44 -6.97 -10.15
N THR A 190 -20.15 -7.23 -10.36
CA THR A 190 -19.60 -7.67 -11.66
C THR A 190 -18.97 -9.06 -11.63
N ALA A 191 -18.76 -9.66 -10.46
CA ALA A 191 -18.12 -10.95 -10.33
C ALA A 191 -19.02 -12.11 -10.80
N PRO A 192 -18.52 -13.02 -11.67
CA PRO A 192 -19.24 -14.25 -12.00
C PRO A 192 -19.31 -15.19 -10.77
N PRO A 193 -20.23 -16.18 -10.75
CA PRO A 193 -20.45 -17.04 -9.57
C PRO A 193 -19.20 -17.66 -8.96
N GLY A 194 -18.29 -18.20 -9.78
CA GLY A 194 -17.03 -18.77 -9.29
C GLY A 194 -16.06 -17.75 -8.69
N THR A 195 -16.16 -16.47 -9.08
CA THR A 195 -15.38 -15.38 -8.48
C THR A 195 -16.01 -14.87 -7.19
N LEU A 196 -17.34 -14.89 -7.08
CA LEU A 196 -18.05 -14.59 -5.83
C LEU A 196 -17.65 -15.56 -4.73
N ASP A 197 -17.47 -16.84 -5.04
CA ASP A 197 -16.98 -17.82 -4.07
C ASP A 197 -15.65 -17.43 -3.42
N ARG A 198 -14.76 -16.81 -4.20
CA ARG A 198 -13.48 -16.31 -3.73
C ARG A 198 -13.64 -15.01 -2.95
N ILE A 199 -14.20 -13.97 -3.57
CA ILE A 199 -14.21 -12.62 -2.96
C ILE A 199 -15.20 -12.50 -1.80
N VAL A 200 -16.24 -13.35 -1.78
CA VAL A 200 -17.23 -13.39 -0.69
C VAL A 200 -16.81 -14.37 0.37
N TYR A 201 -16.60 -15.64 0.05
CA TYR A 201 -16.40 -16.67 1.08
C TYR A 201 -14.94 -16.94 1.43
N GLY A 202 -13.98 -16.33 0.73
CA GLY A 202 -12.56 -16.53 0.97
C GLY A 202 -12.07 -17.92 0.58
N ARG A 203 -12.72 -18.55 -0.42
CA ARG A 203 -12.24 -19.85 -0.91
C ARG A 203 -10.88 -19.67 -1.58
N GLY A 204 -9.87 -20.37 -1.05
CA GLY A 204 -8.51 -20.34 -1.58
C GLY A 204 -8.45 -20.78 -3.04
N MET A 205 -7.50 -20.22 -3.78
CA MET A 205 -7.25 -20.60 -5.17
C MET A 205 -6.32 -21.81 -5.25
N THR A 206 -6.61 -22.72 -6.17
CA THR A 206 -5.65 -23.77 -6.56
C THR A 206 -4.41 -23.14 -7.21
N SER A 207 -3.31 -23.89 -7.29
CA SER A 207 -2.10 -23.42 -7.98
C SER A 207 -2.37 -23.10 -9.46
N GLU A 208 -3.23 -23.88 -10.12
CA GLU A 208 -3.65 -23.62 -11.51
C GLU A 208 -4.45 -22.31 -11.63
N GLN A 209 -5.39 -22.06 -10.72
CA GLN A 209 -6.15 -20.80 -10.69
C GLN A 209 -5.24 -19.59 -10.44
N ARG A 210 -4.23 -19.73 -9.56
CA ARG A 210 -3.23 -18.68 -9.33
C ARG A 210 -2.40 -18.41 -10.59
N GLN A 211 -1.95 -19.45 -11.28
CA GLN A 211 -1.21 -19.33 -12.53
C GLN A 211 -2.06 -18.66 -13.61
N ALA A 212 -3.32 -19.08 -13.78
CA ALA A 212 -4.25 -18.47 -14.73
C ALA A 212 -4.50 -16.99 -14.44
N ARG A 213 -4.61 -16.61 -13.16
CA ARG A 213 -4.71 -15.20 -12.75
C ARG A 213 -3.46 -14.41 -13.12
N GLN A 214 -2.26 -14.95 -12.91
CA GLN A 214 -1.01 -14.28 -13.31
C GLN A 214 -0.95 -14.04 -14.81
N VAL A 215 -1.29 -15.05 -15.62
CA VAL A 215 -1.36 -14.94 -17.08
C VAL A 215 -2.36 -13.86 -17.49
N ALA A 216 -3.56 -13.85 -16.92
CA ALA A 216 -4.58 -12.85 -17.23
C ALA A 216 -4.14 -11.41 -16.88
N VAL A 217 -3.41 -11.22 -15.78
CA VAL A 217 -2.86 -9.91 -15.39
C VAL A 217 -1.77 -9.46 -16.38
N MET A 218 -0.89 -10.37 -16.80
CA MET A 218 0.13 -10.08 -17.82
C MET A 218 -0.49 -9.74 -19.18
N GLU A 219 -1.53 -10.46 -19.60
CA GLU A 219 -2.27 -10.16 -20.84
C GLU A 219 -2.99 -8.81 -20.78
N ALA A 220 -3.63 -8.51 -19.64
CA ALA A 220 -4.26 -7.20 -19.43
C ALA A 220 -3.24 -6.06 -19.54
N ALA A 221 -2.03 -6.24 -18.98
CA ALA A 221 -0.94 -5.28 -19.07
C ALA A 221 -0.46 -5.06 -20.51
N ARG A 222 -0.24 -6.13 -21.27
CA ARG A 222 0.13 -6.06 -22.69
C ARG A 222 -0.92 -5.33 -23.52
N ASN A 223 -2.18 -5.75 -23.39
CA ASN A 223 -3.29 -5.13 -24.10
C ASN A 223 -3.44 -3.63 -23.76
N PHE A 224 -3.13 -3.24 -22.52
CA PHE A 224 -3.16 -1.84 -22.11
C PHE A 224 -1.99 -1.04 -22.68
N ALA A 225 -0.77 -1.57 -22.62
CA ALA A 225 0.41 -0.94 -23.21
C ALA A 225 0.27 -0.76 -24.73
N ASP A 226 -0.35 -1.72 -25.40
CA ASP A 226 -0.61 -1.69 -26.85
C ASP A 226 -1.83 -0.84 -27.25
N GLY A 227 -2.52 -0.22 -26.29
CA GLY A 227 -3.70 0.63 -26.54
C GLY A 227 -4.97 -0.14 -26.95
N GLN A 228 -5.02 -1.45 -26.72
CA GLN A 228 -6.13 -2.34 -27.06
C GLN A 228 -7.08 -2.59 -25.87
N SER A 229 -6.77 -2.06 -24.70
CA SER A 229 -7.53 -2.25 -23.47
C SER A 229 -8.75 -1.34 -23.36
N ARG A 230 -9.78 -1.81 -22.65
CA ARG A 230 -10.96 -1.01 -22.26
C ARG A 230 -10.87 -0.48 -20.83
N LEU A 231 -9.78 -0.75 -20.12
CA LEU A 231 -9.57 -0.24 -18.76
C LEU A 231 -9.42 1.29 -18.78
N ALA A 232 -9.71 1.93 -17.65
CA ALA A 232 -9.52 3.38 -17.55
C ALA A 232 -8.04 3.74 -17.78
N PRO A 233 -7.76 4.82 -18.55
CA PRO A 233 -6.39 5.24 -18.81
C PRO A 233 -5.71 5.74 -17.54
N LEU A 234 -4.38 5.69 -17.53
CA LEU A 234 -3.58 6.35 -16.49
C LEU A 234 -3.84 7.86 -16.53
N SER A 235 -3.72 8.50 -15.37
CA SER A 235 -4.04 9.92 -15.20
C SER A 235 -2.87 10.70 -14.59
N PRO A 236 -1.82 10.98 -15.38
CA PRO A 236 -0.59 11.59 -14.85
C PRO A 236 -0.76 12.96 -14.20
N GLN A 237 -1.72 13.77 -14.67
CA GLN A 237 -2.02 15.06 -14.05
C GLN A 237 -2.66 14.88 -12.66
N TRP A 238 -3.52 13.87 -12.50
CA TRP A 238 -4.11 13.54 -11.21
C TRP A 238 -3.05 12.96 -10.26
N ASP A 239 -2.19 12.08 -10.77
CA ASP A 239 -1.06 11.51 -10.02
C ASP A 239 -0.11 12.61 -9.52
N GLY A 240 0.27 13.54 -10.41
CA GLY A 240 1.11 14.68 -10.09
C GLY A 240 0.48 15.56 -9.01
N ARG A 241 -0.81 15.89 -9.15
CA ARG A 241 -1.54 16.66 -8.12
C ARG A 241 -1.55 15.95 -6.77
N PHE A 242 -1.77 14.64 -6.76
CA PHE A 242 -1.76 13.85 -5.54
C PHE A 242 -0.37 13.91 -4.86
N LEU A 243 0.69 13.61 -5.62
CA LEU A 243 2.07 13.63 -5.13
C LEU A 243 2.50 15.01 -4.64
N ASP A 244 2.11 16.09 -5.34
CA ASP A 244 2.42 17.46 -4.94
C ASP A 244 1.77 17.83 -3.60
N ILE A 245 0.53 17.38 -3.34
CA ILE A 245 -0.14 17.61 -2.05
C ILE A 245 0.63 16.90 -0.92
N LEU A 246 1.09 15.67 -1.16
CA LEU A 246 1.92 14.95 -0.20
C LEU A 246 3.25 15.66 0.03
N ASP A 247 3.93 16.08 -1.04
CA ASP A 247 5.25 16.72 -0.94
C ASP A 247 5.21 18.08 -0.23
N ARG A 248 4.07 18.80 -0.26
CA ARG A 248 3.86 20.06 0.47
C ARG A 248 3.49 19.88 1.94
N GLY A 249 2.91 18.74 2.32
CA GLY A 249 2.35 18.54 3.65
C GLY A 249 0.91 19.02 3.85
N ASP A 250 0.24 19.48 2.80
CA ASP A 250 -1.12 20.04 2.84
C ASP A 250 -2.20 18.94 2.77
N LEU A 251 -2.03 17.88 3.57
CA LEU A 251 -2.82 16.63 3.49
C LEU A 251 -4.33 16.83 3.67
N GLY A 252 -4.75 17.94 4.29
CA GLY A 252 -6.17 18.30 4.44
C GLY A 252 -6.89 18.54 3.11
N GLU A 253 -6.17 18.89 2.03
CA GLU A 253 -6.76 19.03 0.69
C GLU A 253 -7.42 17.72 0.21
N LEU A 254 -6.88 16.57 0.63
CA LEU A 254 -7.36 15.24 0.22
C LEU A 254 -8.66 14.83 0.90
N ASP A 255 -9.06 15.49 1.99
CA ASP A 255 -10.30 15.17 2.71
C ASP A 255 -11.55 15.43 1.87
N GLY A 256 -11.46 16.37 0.92
CA GLY A 256 -12.53 16.70 -0.02
C GLY A 256 -12.62 15.75 -1.21
N TRP A 257 -11.67 14.83 -1.38
CA TRP A 257 -11.67 13.88 -2.50
C TRP A 257 -12.69 12.77 -2.25
N SER A 258 -13.83 12.87 -2.91
CA SER A 258 -14.88 11.84 -2.81
C SER A 258 -14.46 10.56 -3.52
N ASN A 259 -14.97 9.41 -3.06
CA ASN A 259 -14.66 8.13 -3.68
C ASN A 259 -15.04 8.13 -5.16
N GLN A 260 -16.25 8.61 -5.47
CA GLN A 260 -16.74 8.72 -6.83
C GLN A 260 -15.87 9.61 -7.73
N TRP A 261 -15.31 10.70 -7.19
CA TRP A 261 -14.40 11.56 -7.94
C TRP A 261 -13.07 10.85 -8.22
N ILE A 262 -12.47 10.18 -7.23
CA ILE A 262 -11.24 9.40 -7.43
C ILE A 262 -11.47 8.32 -8.50
N THR A 263 -12.52 7.51 -8.38
CA THR A 263 -12.82 6.45 -9.35
C THR A 263 -12.93 7.00 -10.78
N ARG A 264 -13.66 8.12 -10.96
CA ARG A 264 -13.83 8.75 -12.27
C ARG A 264 -12.53 9.34 -12.83
N GLN A 265 -11.64 9.83 -11.97
CA GLN A 265 -10.44 10.53 -12.41
C GLN A 265 -9.23 9.62 -12.56
N ALA A 266 -9.17 8.50 -11.85
CA ALA A 266 -7.94 7.73 -11.73
C ALA A 266 -8.12 6.20 -11.75
N GLY A 267 -9.36 5.70 -11.85
CA GLY A 267 -9.67 4.26 -11.85
C GLY A 267 -10.10 3.73 -10.48
N ASN A 268 -10.64 2.51 -10.46
CA ASN A 268 -11.16 1.91 -9.23
C ASN A 268 -10.05 1.58 -8.24
N SER A 269 -8.90 1.09 -8.71
CA SER A 269 -7.79 0.72 -7.82
C SER A 269 -6.94 1.91 -7.37
N ALA A 270 -7.13 3.10 -7.97
CA ALA A 270 -6.51 4.32 -7.46
C ALA A 270 -6.86 4.63 -6.00
N HIS A 271 -7.89 3.99 -5.43
CA HIS A 271 -8.21 4.10 -4.00
C HIS A 271 -7.09 3.68 -3.05
N GLU A 272 -6.12 2.90 -3.52
CA GLU A 272 -4.92 2.50 -2.76
C GLU A 272 -4.08 3.68 -2.28
N ILE A 273 -4.25 4.89 -2.84
CA ILE A 273 -3.64 6.11 -2.29
C ILE A 273 -3.96 6.35 -0.80
N ARG A 274 -4.98 5.68 -0.24
CA ARG A 274 -5.28 5.71 1.21
C ARG A 274 -4.10 5.29 2.07
N THR A 275 -3.29 4.35 1.60
CA THR A 275 -2.11 3.88 2.33
C THR A 275 -1.02 4.94 2.38
N TRP A 276 -0.82 5.67 1.28
CA TRP A 276 0.07 6.81 1.20
C TRP A 276 -0.42 7.95 2.11
N ILE A 277 -1.73 8.25 2.07
CA ILE A 277 -2.34 9.26 2.93
C ILE A 277 -2.14 8.93 4.41
N ALA A 278 -2.35 7.67 4.81
CA ALA A 278 -2.11 7.22 6.17
C ALA A 278 -0.63 7.34 6.56
N ALA A 279 0.29 6.90 5.70
CA ALA A 279 1.73 6.99 5.96
C ALA A 279 2.21 8.45 6.12
N PHE A 280 1.83 9.35 5.19
CA PHE A 280 2.21 10.77 5.27
C PHE A 280 1.53 11.48 6.44
N ALA A 281 0.28 11.13 6.78
CA ALA A 281 -0.38 11.66 7.96
C ALA A 281 0.30 11.20 9.26
N ALA A 282 0.80 9.97 9.29
CA ALA A 282 1.59 9.46 10.40
C ALA A 282 2.94 10.19 10.51
N LEU A 283 3.61 10.49 9.40
CA LEU A 283 4.85 11.25 9.41
C LEU A 283 4.63 12.68 9.92
N ALA A 284 3.54 13.33 9.50
CA ALA A 284 3.19 14.70 9.85
C ALA A 284 2.94 14.92 11.35
N THR A 285 2.66 13.87 12.14
CA THR A 285 2.51 14.00 13.60
C THR A 285 3.82 14.39 14.29
N GLY A 286 4.96 14.06 13.67
CA GLY A 286 6.29 14.48 14.12
C GLY A 286 6.60 15.96 13.83
N GLY A 287 5.73 16.65 13.09
CA GLY A 287 5.92 18.02 12.60
C GLY A 287 6.12 18.09 11.08
N PRO A 288 6.59 19.24 10.56
CA PRO A 288 6.90 19.38 9.14
C PRO A 288 7.93 18.35 8.69
N TYR A 289 7.83 17.88 7.45
CA TYR A 289 8.75 16.92 6.85
C TYR A 289 9.31 17.44 5.53
N GLU A 290 10.26 16.69 5.00
CA GLU A 290 10.88 16.93 3.71
C GLU A 290 10.93 15.64 2.91
N THR A 291 10.37 15.67 1.71
CA THR A 291 10.54 14.60 0.73
C THR A 291 11.93 14.70 0.10
N LEU A 292 12.67 13.59 0.12
CA LEU A 292 14.03 13.47 -0.41
C LEU A 292 14.03 12.83 -1.80
N LEU A 293 13.56 11.59 -1.93
CA LEU A 293 13.40 10.92 -3.23
C LEU A 293 12.03 11.23 -3.82
N ARG A 294 12.00 11.69 -5.08
CA ARG A 294 10.78 11.96 -5.85
C ARG A 294 10.84 11.26 -7.20
N TYR A 295 10.20 10.09 -7.31
CA TYR A 295 10.07 9.36 -8.56
C TYR A 295 8.60 9.23 -8.97
N TYR A 296 8.31 9.44 -10.26
CA TYR A 296 7.02 9.14 -10.86
C TYR A 296 7.22 8.73 -12.32
N ARG A 297 6.51 7.68 -12.73
CA ARG A 297 6.44 7.22 -14.11
C ARG A 297 5.02 6.74 -14.41
N ALA A 298 4.39 7.31 -15.44
CA ALA A 298 3.25 6.66 -16.04
C ALA A 298 3.73 5.37 -16.73
N ALA A 299 3.37 4.21 -16.19
CA ALA A 299 3.89 2.92 -16.61
C ALA A 299 2.75 2.01 -17.11
N PRO A 300 2.31 2.16 -18.38
CA PRO A 300 1.27 1.32 -18.98
C PRO A 300 1.55 -0.19 -18.87
N GLU A 301 2.82 -0.57 -18.99
CA GLU A 301 3.29 -1.96 -18.88
C GLU A 301 3.14 -2.54 -17.45
N LEU A 302 2.91 -1.67 -16.45
CA LEU A 302 2.59 -2.04 -15.07
C LEU A 302 1.12 -1.77 -14.71
N LEU A 303 0.31 -1.37 -15.69
CA LEU A 303 -1.08 -0.91 -15.52
C LEU A 303 -1.24 0.26 -14.54
N ALA A 304 -0.19 1.01 -14.21
CA ALA A 304 -0.27 2.01 -13.15
C ALA A 304 0.63 3.23 -13.36
N GLY A 305 0.20 4.36 -12.78
CA GLY A 305 1.12 5.44 -12.41
C GLY A 305 2.04 4.95 -11.27
N PHE A 306 3.29 4.64 -11.59
CA PHE A 306 4.25 4.13 -10.62
C PHE A 306 4.97 5.29 -9.92
N ALA A 307 5.04 5.25 -8.60
CA ALA A 307 5.73 6.29 -7.83
C ALA A 307 6.55 5.72 -6.67
N VAL A 308 7.60 6.45 -6.31
CA VAL A 308 8.36 6.25 -5.08
C VAL A 308 8.56 7.60 -4.40
N ARG A 309 8.36 7.66 -3.09
CA ARG A 309 8.62 8.82 -2.24
C ARG A 309 9.34 8.39 -0.99
N THR A 310 10.43 9.06 -0.65
CA THR A 310 11.02 8.96 0.70
C THR A 310 10.96 10.31 1.39
N ALA A 311 10.72 10.33 2.70
CA ALA A 311 10.63 11.57 3.45
C ALA A 311 11.11 11.40 4.89
N VAL A 312 11.56 12.49 5.50
CA VAL A 312 12.00 12.55 6.90
C VAL A 312 11.39 13.75 7.60
N GLY A 313 11.06 13.59 8.89
CA GLY A 313 10.65 14.73 9.72
C GLY A 313 11.78 15.77 9.83
N ARG A 314 11.47 17.04 9.57
CA ARG A 314 12.42 18.14 9.78
C ARG A 314 12.63 18.31 11.28
N ARG A 315 13.87 18.14 11.75
CA ARG A 315 14.21 18.54 13.13
C ARG A 315 13.97 20.04 13.25
N ARG A 316 13.18 20.45 14.24
CA ARG A 316 13.12 21.87 14.65
C ARG A 316 14.56 22.28 15.00
N ARG A 317 15.11 23.25 14.26
CA ARG A 317 16.36 23.92 14.65
C ARG A 317 16.15 24.67 15.95
#